data_AF-A0A9E1T817-F1
#
_entry.id   AF-A0A9E1T817-F1
#
_cell.length_a   1.000
_cell.length_b   1.000
_cell.length_c   1.000
_cell.angle_alpha   90.00
_cell.angle_beta   90.00
_cell.angle_gamma   90.00
#
_symmetry.space_group_name_H-M   'P 1'
#
loop_
_entity.id
_entity.type
_entity.pdbx_description
1 polymer ?
#
loop_
_entity_poly.entity_id
_entity_poly.type
_entity_poly.pdbx_seq_one_letter_code
_entity_poly.pdbx_strand_id
1 'polypeptide(L)'
;MTHTILSFGHGYSAQALSRILLPQGWQITGTTRSEVKAEALADQGVAPLIFPGDGDGDGDGDVADAIAQASHLLISAGPDASGDPVLNAVGD
;
A
#
# COMPACT_ATOMS: atom_id res chain seq x y z
N MET A 1 -2.35 -2.61 21.23
CA MET A 1 -1.48 -1.82 20.32
C MET A 1 -2.08 -1.95 18.95
N THR A 2 -2.32 -0.85 18.24
CA THR A 2 -2.88 -0.90 16.87
C THR A 2 -1.74 -1.22 15.91
N HIS A 3 -1.88 -2.26 15.10
CA HIS A 3 -0.89 -2.60 14.08
C HIS A 3 -1.28 -1.95 12.76
N THR A 4 -0.30 -1.28 12.14
CA THR A 4 -0.46 -0.62 10.84
C THR A 4 0.45 -1.27 9.82
N ILE A 5 -0.12 -1.70 8.70
CA ILE A 5 0.59 -2.31 7.58
C ILE A 5 0.43 -1.46 6.31
N LEU A 6 1.55 -1.17 5.66
CA LEU A 6 1.59 -0.59 4.32
C LEU A 6 1.84 -1.72 3.32
N SER A 7 0.91 -1.91 2.40
CA SER A 7 0.90 -2.97 1.41
C SER A 7 1.17 -2.41 0.02
N PHE A 8 2.40 -2.56 -0.45
CA PHE A 8 2.77 -2.28 -1.83
C PHE A 8 2.30 -3.39 -2.77
N GLY A 9 1.55 -3.01 -3.81
CA GLY A 9 0.91 -3.94 -4.73
C GLY A 9 -0.27 -4.71 -4.10
N HIS A 10 -1.44 -4.07 -3.99
CA HIS A 10 -2.62 -4.65 -3.33
C HIS A 10 -3.45 -5.62 -4.21
N GLY A 11 -2.78 -6.63 -4.76
CA GLY A 11 -3.36 -7.66 -5.62
C GLY A 11 -3.95 -8.85 -4.85
N TYR A 12 -4.02 -10.02 -5.51
CA TYR A 12 -4.66 -11.23 -5.01
C TYR A 12 -4.20 -11.65 -3.60
N SER A 13 -2.89 -11.77 -3.38
CA SER A 13 -2.31 -12.21 -2.10
C SER A 13 -2.51 -11.17 -0.99
N ALA A 14 -2.26 -9.89 -1.30
CA ALA A 14 -2.45 -8.79 -0.35
C ALA A 14 -3.91 -8.68 0.10
N GLN A 15 -4.87 -8.81 -0.82
CA GLN A 15 -6.29 -8.83 -0.48
C GLN A 15 -6.68 -10.02 0.40
N ALA A 16 -6.08 -11.19 0.17
CA ALA A 16 -6.30 -12.35 1.03
C ALA A 16 -5.81 -12.11 2.46
N LEU A 17 -4.65 -11.46 2.62
CA LEU A 17 -4.13 -11.06 3.92
C LEU A 17 -5.03 -10.00 4.58
N SER A 18 -5.49 -8.99 3.84
CA SER A 18 -6.39 -7.94 4.37
C SER A 18 -7.66 -8.53 4.99
N ARG A 19 -8.27 -9.52 4.33
CA ARG A 19 -9.46 -10.22 4.85
C ARG A 19 -9.23 -10.90 6.20
N ILE A 20 -7.99 -11.27 6.52
CA ILE A 20 -7.61 -11.88 7.80
C ILE A 20 -7.29 -10.81 8.84
N LEU A 21 -6.61 -9.73 8.45
CA LEU A 21 -6.11 -8.70 9.36
C LEU A 21 -7.17 -7.67 9.78
N LEU A 22 -8.09 -7.29 8.88
CA LEU A 22 -9.14 -6.32 9.16
C LEU A 22 -10.03 -6.74 10.36
N PRO A 23 -10.54 -7.98 10.47
CA PRO A 23 -11.31 -8.42 11.63
C PRO A 23 -10.52 -8.42 12.94
N GLN A 24 -9.18 -8.43 12.87
CA GLN A 24 -8.30 -8.37 14.03
C GLN A 24 -7.98 -6.92 14.46
N GLY A 25 -8.56 -5.92 13.79
CA GLY A 25 -8.40 -4.51 14.12
C GLY A 25 -7.12 -3.88 13.56
N TRP A 26 -6.51 -4.47 12.53
CA TRP A 26 -5.36 -3.87 11.84
C TRP A 26 -5.78 -2.70 10.96
N GLN A 27 -4.93 -1.68 10.89
CA GLN A 27 -5.03 -0.61 9.91
C GLN A 27 -4.20 -0.99 8.68
N ILE A 28 -4.82 -0.94 7.51
CA ILE A 28 -4.19 -1.35 6.26
C ILE A 28 -4.21 -0.18 5.28
N THR A 29 -3.03 0.22 4.83
CA THR A 29 -2.87 1.11 3.68
C THR A 29 -2.43 0.28 2.49
N GLY A 30 -3.20 0.30 1.40
CA GLY A 30 -2.94 -0.47 0.19
C GLY A 30 -2.59 0.44 -0.98
N THR A 31 -1.44 0.21 -1.61
CA THR A 31 -1.05 1.03 -2.77
C THR A 31 -1.68 0.53 -4.07
N THR A 32 -2.02 1.44 -4.97
CA THR A 32 -2.48 1.14 -6.33
C THR A 32 -2.03 2.21 -7.33
N ARG A 33 -1.96 1.86 -8.61
CA ARG A 33 -1.63 2.80 -9.71
C ARG A 33 -2.85 3.49 -10.33
N SER A 34 -4.05 3.23 -9.82
CA SER A 34 -5.30 3.60 -10.47
C SER A 34 -6.34 4.05 -9.46
N GLU A 35 -6.91 5.22 -9.69
CA GLU A 35 -8.01 5.80 -8.90
C GLU A 35 -9.22 4.87 -8.83
N VAL A 36 -9.61 4.25 -9.95
CA VAL A 36 -10.70 3.26 -9.97
C VAL A 36 -10.44 2.10 -9.01
N LYS A 37 -9.18 1.67 -8.89
CA LYS A 37 -8.82 0.63 -7.92
C LYS A 37 -8.71 1.17 -6.49
N ALA A 38 -8.46 2.47 -6.30
CA ALA A 38 -8.41 3.10 -4.99
C ALA A 38 -9.80 3.06 -4.33
N GLU A 39 -10.85 3.40 -5.08
CA GLU A 39 -12.24 3.25 -4.61
C GLU A 39 -12.55 1.81 -4.19
N ALA A 40 -12.17 0.83 -5.01
CA ALA A 40 -12.38 -0.58 -4.70
C ALA A 40 -11.61 -1.05 -3.45
N LEU A 41 -10.49 -0.42 -3.10
CA LEU A 41 -9.77 -0.69 -1.84
C LEU A 41 -10.49 -0.07 -0.64
N ALA A 42 -10.96 1.17 -0.78
CA ALA A 42 -11.72 1.87 0.25
C ALA A 42 -12.99 1.08 0.63
N ASP A 43 -13.71 0.55 -0.35
CA ASP A 43 -14.89 -0.30 -0.16
C ASP A 43 -14.57 -1.60 0.60
N GLN A 44 -13.32 -2.06 0.58
CA GLN A 44 -12.85 -3.24 1.31
C GLN A 44 -12.33 -2.90 2.72
N GLY A 45 -12.42 -1.64 3.16
CA GLY A 45 -11.88 -1.18 4.43
C GLY A 45 -10.36 -0.98 4.43
N VAL A 46 -9.74 -0.92 3.24
CA VAL A 46 -8.31 -0.65 3.05
C VAL A 46 -8.16 0.82 2.66
N ALA A 47 -7.34 1.58 3.39
CA ALA A 47 -7.03 2.95 3.02
C ALA A 47 -6.21 2.94 1.71
N PRO A 48 -6.72 3.54 0.62
CA PRO A 48 -5.98 3.54 -0.63
C PRO A 48 -4.84 4.56 -0.60
N LEU A 49 -3.77 4.25 -1.32
CA LEU A 49 -2.68 5.18 -1.62
C LEU A 49 -2.29 5.05 -3.10
N ILE A 50 -2.23 6.16 -3.84
CA ILE A 50 -1.76 6.12 -5.23
C ILE A 50 -0.23 5.99 -5.26
N PHE A 51 0.28 5.00 -5.99
CA PHE A 51 1.71 4.70 -6.08
C PHE A 51 2.11 4.22 -7.48
N PRO A 52 3.25 4.65 -8.04
CA PRO A 52 4.08 5.75 -7.53
C PRO A 52 3.28 7.05 -7.66
N GLY A 53 3.17 7.83 -6.59
CA GLY A 53 2.52 9.14 -6.64
C GLY A 53 3.22 10.05 -7.66
N ASP A 54 2.63 11.19 -7.96
CA ASP A 54 3.19 12.20 -8.87
C ASP A 54 4.39 12.96 -8.28
N GLY A 55 4.61 12.90 -6.96
CA GLY A 55 5.76 13.55 -6.31
C GLY A 55 5.66 15.08 -6.27
N ASP A 56 4.51 15.63 -6.67
CA ASP A 56 4.28 17.07 -6.83
C ASP A 56 3.78 17.75 -5.54
N GLY A 57 3.63 17.01 -4.44
CA GLY A 57 3.44 17.56 -3.09
C GLY A 57 2.05 18.12 -2.76
N ASP A 58 1.10 18.13 -3.70
CA ASP A 58 -0.19 18.82 -3.53
C ASP A 58 -1.39 17.92 -3.17
N GLY A 59 -1.13 16.70 -2.73
CA GLY A 59 -2.08 15.91 -1.93
C GLY A 59 -2.69 14.71 -2.65
N ASP A 60 -2.05 13.55 -2.46
CA ASP A 60 -2.73 12.33 -2.02
C ASP A 60 -1.66 11.37 -1.47
N GLY A 61 -1.40 11.50 -0.16
CA GLY A 61 -0.54 10.63 0.67
C GLY A 61 0.93 10.51 0.26
N ASP A 62 1.83 11.17 1.00
CA ASP A 62 3.26 10.90 0.87
C ASP A 62 3.56 9.44 1.28
N VAL A 63 4.09 8.67 0.34
CA VAL A 63 4.53 7.29 0.57
C VAL A 63 5.56 7.24 1.71
N ALA A 64 6.39 8.29 1.87
CA ALA A 64 7.34 8.40 2.97
C ALA A 64 6.63 8.50 4.33
N ASP A 65 5.56 9.28 4.43
CA ASP A 65 4.75 9.37 5.65
C ASP A 65 4.07 8.04 5.97
N ALA A 66 3.53 7.36 4.95
CA ALA A 66 2.93 6.05 5.12
C ALA A 66 3.96 5.00 5.58
N ILE A 67 5.20 5.06 5.06
CA ILE A 67 6.32 4.23 5.52
C ILE A 67 6.67 4.57 6.98
N ALA A 68 6.77 5.85 7.34
CA ALA A 68 7.12 6.28 8.69
C ALA A 68 6.08 5.86 9.74
N GLN A 69 4.80 5.80 9.37
CA GLN A 69 3.70 5.36 10.23
C GLN A 69 3.52 3.84 10.28
N ALA A 70 4.00 3.11 9.27
CA ALA A 70 3.81 1.68 9.17
C ALA A 70 4.69 0.93 10.17
N SER A 71 4.06 0.06 10.96
CA SER A 71 4.76 -0.91 11.80
C SER A 71 5.27 -2.11 11.00
N HIS A 72 4.63 -2.38 9.85
CA HIS A 72 4.93 -3.50 8.97
C HIS A 72 4.84 -3.04 7.51
N LEU A 73 5.75 -3.53 6.67
CA LEU A 73 5.71 -3.37 5.23
C LEU A 73 5.42 -4.72 4.57
N LEU A 74 4.48 -4.75 3.62
CA LEU A 74 4.26 -5.86 2.72
C LEU A 74 4.59 -5.41 1.30
N ILE A 75 5.59 -6.05 0.68
CA ILE A 75 5.86 -5.92 -0.75
C ILE A 75 5.24 -7.14 -1.44
N SER A 76 4.13 -6.91 -2.12
CA SER A 76 3.41 -7.91 -2.94
C SER A 76 3.31 -7.48 -4.40
N ALA A 77 4.11 -6.49 -4.81
CA ALA A 77 4.34 -6.19 -6.21
C ALA A 77 5.21 -7.30 -6.84
N GLY A 78 4.83 -7.77 -8.02
CA GLY A 78 5.69 -8.69 -8.78
C GLY A 78 6.92 -7.95 -9.29
N PRO A 79 8.14 -8.52 -9.17
CA PRO A 79 9.33 -7.92 -9.75
C PRO A 79 9.32 -8.01 -11.27
N ASP A 80 10.13 -7.18 -11.92
CA ASP A 80 10.42 -7.24 -13.35
C ASP A 80 11.93 -7.47 -13.60
N ALA A 81 12.36 -7.38 -14.87
CA ALA A 81 13.75 -7.60 -15.26
C ALA A 81 14.73 -6.60 -14.62
N SER A 82 14.24 -5.45 -14.16
CA SER A 82 14.97 -4.38 -13.48
C SER A 82 14.91 -4.51 -11.95
N GLY A 83 14.30 -5.57 -11.42
CA GLY A 83 14.19 -5.84 -9.99
C GLY A 83 12.80 -5.54 -9.42
N ASP A 84 12.77 -5.19 -8.14
CA ASP A 84 11.52 -4.86 -7.45
C ASP A 84 11.15 -3.38 -7.67
N PRO A 85 9.96 -3.07 -8.21
CA PRO A 85 9.59 -1.69 -8.54
C PRO A 85 9.39 -0.81 -7.30
N VAL A 86 9.11 -1.39 -6.13
CA VAL A 86 8.97 -0.66 -4.87
C VAL A 86 10.34 -0.28 -4.35
N LEU A 87 11.26 -1.25 -4.26
CA LEU A 87 12.62 -0.97 -3.79
C LEU A 87 13.35 0.02 -4.70
N ASN A 88 13.15 -0.07 -6.01
CA ASN A 88 13.70 0.89 -6.96
C ASN A 88 13.14 2.32 -6.78
N ALA A 89 11.96 2.47 -6.19
CA ALA A 89 11.30 3.76 -6.02
C ALA A 89 11.56 4.39 -4.64
N VAL A 90 11.67 3.59 -3.57
CA VAL A 90 11.70 4.08 -2.17
C VAL A 90 12.74 3.38 -1.28
N GLY A 91 13.68 2.62 -1.86
CA GLY A 91 14.61 1.76 -1.12
C GLY A 91 15.89 2.42 -0.60
N ASP A 92 16.03 3.74 -0.71
CA ASP A 92 17.22 4.52 -0.31
C ASP A 92 17.14 5.09 1.12
#